data_AF-A0A2D7X4J4-F1
#
_entry.id   AF-A0A2D7X4J4-F1
#
_cell.length_a   1.000
_cell.length_b   1.000
_cell.length_c   1.000
_cell.angle_alpha   90.00
_cell.angle_beta   90.00
_cell.angle_gamma   90.00
#
_symmetry.space_group_name_H-M   'P 1'
#
loop_
_entity.id
_entity.type
_entity.pdbx_description
1 polymer ?
#
loop_
_entity_poly.entity_id
_entity_poly.type
_entity_poly.pdbx_seq_one_letter_code
_entity_poly.pdbx_strand_id
1 'polypeptide(L)'
;MNDEIRNDIEKAAEILGMSLEDAMAKFEEICSKNSVNVEEEPQLARGLWKAFYVNSRAAMKRQGSQQQTSNDGGLFKSAFGFFISMNEARDMGAMNRDRMTNEYIRDSDMTYNLGRVAIFMEDGDGYEARMMRSGEEVVKHMSKLPENNVEVDSGKYIVPLDTREGDWNKNYGKPLPKEEYRRSGVFIGEVDGQMGKWDFSYKGESCVMFEPKTFEFVHFSCIPNSFRAGAISGGTDTTLTSLVYNSDLPTDSESYRDVSQIKIEDTLAEYCGNNTCHLVEIDRYHSNAMSKPYSDRFVITDGSVTSINMNPTANGNRIVNLDDFNTEIDWDGDGFSGTTCWIPENIQIDFGIGSTIIVVGRTSQSADNPTSINVSGIYVLDNRGGSPEQIAVVEENEDWFFD
;
A
#
# COMPACT_ATOMS: atom_id res chain seq x y z
N MET A 1 -12.49 -40.23 -29.11
CA MET A 1 -12.36 -39.55 -27.79
C MET A 1 -11.56 -40.42 -26.83
N ASN A 2 -10.55 -39.86 -26.15
CA ASN A 2 -9.68 -40.57 -25.21
C ASN A 2 -10.44 -40.93 -23.90
N ASP A 3 -10.22 -42.12 -23.36
CA ASP A 3 -10.85 -42.64 -22.14
C ASP A 3 -10.62 -41.73 -20.92
N GLU A 4 -9.49 -41.03 -20.85
CA GLU A 4 -9.21 -40.06 -19.77
C GLU A 4 -10.15 -38.84 -19.81
N ILE A 5 -10.46 -38.33 -21.01
CA ILE A 5 -11.34 -37.17 -21.18
C ILE A 5 -12.77 -37.58 -20.82
N ARG A 6 -13.17 -38.79 -21.22
CA ARG A 6 -14.48 -39.35 -20.86
C ARG A 6 -14.65 -39.46 -19.34
N ASN A 7 -13.63 -39.97 -18.64
CA ASN A 7 -13.63 -40.11 -17.19
C ASN A 7 -13.69 -38.73 -16.48
N ASP A 8 -12.99 -37.73 -17.00
CA ASP A 8 -13.05 -36.35 -16.48
C ASP A 8 -14.45 -35.72 -16.70
N ILE A 9 -15.10 -35.99 -17.84
CA ILE A 9 -16.47 -35.54 -18.11
C ILE A 9 -17.46 -36.23 -17.17
N GLU A 10 -17.33 -37.53 -16.96
CA GLU A 10 -18.22 -38.31 -16.08
C GLU A 10 -18.13 -37.85 -14.62
N LYS A 11 -16.92 -37.66 -14.10
CA LYS A 11 -16.72 -37.11 -12.74
C LYS A 11 -17.23 -35.68 -12.61
N ALA A 12 -17.01 -34.85 -13.62
CA ALA A 12 -17.53 -33.49 -13.64
C ALA A 12 -19.06 -33.48 -13.67
N ALA A 13 -19.68 -34.38 -14.43
CA ALA A 13 -21.13 -34.52 -14.53
C ALA A 13 -21.75 -34.93 -13.19
N GLU A 14 -21.15 -35.92 -12.51
CA GLU A 14 -21.56 -36.35 -11.17
C GLU A 14 -21.51 -35.19 -10.17
N ILE A 15 -20.40 -34.43 -10.15
CA ILE A 15 -20.23 -33.31 -9.22
C ILE A 15 -21.15 -32.13 -9.55
N LEU A 16 -21.45 -31.90 -10.83
CA LEU A 16 -22.34 -30.84 -11.29
C LEU A 16 -23.81 -31.28 -11.33
N GLY A 17 -24.14 -32.49 -10.86
CA GLY A 17 -25.51 -33.00 -10.84
C GLY A 17 -26.19 -33.06 -12.20
N MET A 18 -25.43 -33.19 -13.29
CA MET A 18 -25.93 -33.31 -14.66
C MET A 18 -25.78 -34.74 -15.16
N SER A 19 -26.61 -35.15 -16.13
CA SER A 19 -26.46 -36.47 -16.74
C SER A 19 -25.16 -36.51 -17.56
N LEU A 20 -24.56 -37.70 -17.70
CA LEU A 20 -23.38 -37.88 -18.54
C LEU A 20 -23.64 -37.46 -20.00
N GLU A 21 -24.86 -37.70 -20.49
CA GLU A 21 -25.27 -37.32 -21.85
C GLU A 21 -25.29 -35.80 -22.02
N ASP A 22 -25.85 -35.06 -21.06
CA ASP A 22 -25.86 -33.59 -21.08
C ASP A 22 -24.44 -33.01 -20.96
N ALA A 23 -23.59 -33.62 -20.12
CA ALA A 23 -22.21 -33.20 -19.94
C ALA A 23 -21.39 -33.41 -21.22
N MET A 24 -21.58 -34.54 -21.93
CA MET A 24 -20.95 -34.80 -23.21
C MET A 24 -21.44 -33.84 -24.30
N ALA A 25 -22.74 -33.59 -24.39
CA ALA A 25 -23.29 -32.61 -25.33
C ALA A 25 -22.73 -31.21 -25.06
N LYS A 26 -22.57 -30.85 -23.78
CA LYS A 26 -21.99 -29.55 -23.40
C LYS A 26 -20.51 -29.46 -23.73
N PHE A 27 -19.76 -30.53 -23.54
CA PHE A 27 -18.36 -30.64 -23.92
C PHE A 27 -18.16 -30.44 -25.43
N GLU A 28 -18.97 -31.12 -26.25
CA GLU A 28 -18.95 -30.99 -27.71
C GLU A 28 -19.34 -29.58 -28.15
N GLU A 29 -20.36 -28.97 -27.52
CA GLU A 29 -20.75 -27.58 -27.77
C GLU A 29 -19.58 -26.62 -27.51
N ILE A 30 -18.86 -26.78 -26.40
CA ILE A 30 -17.72 -25.93 -26.04
C ILE A 30 -16.59 -26.10 -27.05
N CYS A 31 -16.25 -27.34 -27.41
CA CYS A 31 -15.18 -27.60 -28.39
C CYS A 31 -15.54 -27.02 -29.76
N SER A 32 -16.78 -27.22 -30.21
CA SER A 32 -17.30 -26.67 -31.47
C SER A 32 -17.26 -25.14 -31.49
N LYS A 33 -17.72 -24.48 -30.42
CA LYS A 33 -17.67 -23.01 -30.30
C LYS A 33 -16.26 -22.44 -30.34
N ASN A 34 -15.29 -23.20 -29.86
CA ASN A 34 -13.88 -22.79 -29.84
C ASN A 34 -13.10 -23.36 -31.03
N SER A 35 -13.77 -23.96 -32.01
CA SER A 35 -13.14 -24.57 -33.20
C SER A 35 -12.04 -25.59 -32.87
N VAL A 36 -12.20 -26.33 -31.77
CA VAL A 36 -11.24 -27.34 -31.31
C VAL A 36 -11.67 -28.72 -31.77
N ASN A 37 -10.78 -29.42 -32.47
CA ASN A 37 -10.99 -30.81 -32.87
C ASN A 37 -10.53 -31.75 -31.73
N VAL A 38 -11.46 -32.50 -31.14
CA VAL A 38 -11.19 -33.34 -29.96
C VAL A 38 -10.21 -34.48 -30.24
N GLU A 39 -10.12 -34.96 -31.49
CA GLU A 39 -9.22 -36.07 -31.86
C GLU A 39 -7.81 -35.58 -32.17
N GLU A 40 -7.67 -34.37 -32.71
CA GLU A 40 -6.38 -33.77 -33.05
C GLU A 40 -5.77 -32.97 -31.88
N GLU A 41 -6.61 -32.36 -31.04
CA GLU A 41 -6.23 -31.48 -29.94
C GLU A 41 -6.83 -31.89 -28.58
N PRO A 42 -6.61 -33.13 -28.12
CA PRO A 42 -7.28 -33.69 -26.94
C PRO A 42 -6.95 -32.94 -25.64
N GLN A 43 -5.74 -32.39 -25.50
CA GLN A 43 -5.35 -31.63 -24.30
C GLN A 43 -6.02 -30.27 -24.23
N LEU A 44 -6.20 -29.60 -25.38
CA LEU A 44 -6.87 -28.31 -25.45
C LEU A 44 -8.36 -28.48 -25.19
N ALA A 45 -9.00 -29.49 -25.78
CA ALA A 45 -10.39 -29.85 -25.51
C ALA A 45 -10.60 -30.14 -24.01
N ARG A 46 -9.71 -30.92 -23.39
CA ARG A 46 -9.73 -31.21 -21.96
C ARG A 46 -9.55 -29.95 -21.11
N GLY A 47 -8.69 -29.01 -21.53
CA GLY A 47 -8.50 -27.72 -20.86
C GLY A 47 -9.76 -26.86 -20.85
N LEU A 48 -10.44 -26.76 -21.99
CA LEU A 48 -11.71 -26.02 -22.12
C LEU A 48 -12.82 -26.63 -21.24
N TRP A 49 -12.89 -27.96 -21.18
CA TRP A 49 -13.82 -28.65 -20.28
C TRP A 49 -13.57 -28.35 -18.81
N LYS A 50 -12.30 -28.39 -18.38
CA LYS A 50 -11.92 -28.06 -17.00
C LYS A 50 -12.26 -26.62 -16.64
N ALA A 51 -12.04 -25.67 -17.56
CA ALA A 51 -12.42 -24.28 -17.37
C ALA A 51 -13.94 -24.12 -17.19
N PHE A 52 -14.74 -24.79 -18.02
CA PHE A 52 -16.20 -24.81 -17.87
C PHE A 52 -16.66 -25.44 -16.55
N TYR A 53 -16.07 -26.57 -16.16
CA TYR A 53 -16.37 -27.26 -14.91
C TYR A 53 -16.07 -26.38 -13.68
N VAL A 54 -14.90 -25.74 -13.64
CA VAL A 54 -14.51 -24.84 -12.55
C VAL A 54 -15.49 -23.68 -12.42
N ASN A 55 -15.86 -23.05 -13.54
CA ASN A 55 -16.82 -21.94 -13.57
C ASN A 55 -18.22 -22.38 -13.15
N SER A 56 -18.67 -23.55 -13.61
CA SER A 56 -19.99 -24.11 -13.25
C SER A 56 -20.05 -24.54 -11.78
N ARG A 57 -18.95 -25.08 -11.23
CA ARG A 57 -18.84 -25.42 -9.81
C ARG A 57 -18.78 -24.18 -8.93
N ALA A 58 -18.10 -23.11 -9.37
CA ALA A 58 -18.13 -21.82 -8.70
C ALA A 58 -19.55 -21.22 -8.68
N ALA A 59 -20.29 -21.34 -9.79
CA ALA A 59 -21.69 -20.94 -9.86
C ALA A 59 -22.63 -21.80 -8.97
N MET A 60 -22.41 -23.11 -8.90
CA MET A 60 -23.16 -24.00 -7.99
C MET A 60 -22.86 -23.73 -6.51
N LYS A 61 -21.60 -23.42 -6.15
CA LYS A 61 -21.26 -22.98 -4.78
C LYS A 61 -21.98 -21.67 -4.40
N ARG A 62 -22.24 -20.79 -5.38
CA ARG A 62 -23.05 -19.57 -5.17
C ARG A 62 -24.55 -19.85 -5.01
N GLN A 63 -25.06 -20.99 -5.50
CA GLN A 63 -26.46 -21.40 -5.35
C GLN A 63 -26.71 -22.38 -4.19
N GLY A 64 -25.69 -23.08 -3.70
CA GLY A 64 -25.77 -24.12 -2.66
C GLY A 64 -25.46 -23.66 -1.23
N SER A 65 -25.15 -22.39 -0.99
CA SER A 65 -24.86 -21.86 0.35
C SER A 65 -26.14 -21.41 1.07
N GLN A 66 -26.95 -22.38 1.49
CA GLN A 66 -27.81 -22.24 2.67
C GLN A 66 -27.16 -23.00 3.83
N GLN A 67 -26.27 -22.34 4.57
CA GLN A 67 -25.94 -22.75 5.93
C GLN A 67 -25.49 -21.54 6.77
N GLN A 68 -26.31 -21.28 7.78
CA GLN A 68 -26.11 -20.39 8.92
C GLN A 68 -25.54 -19.00 8.65
N THR A 69 -26.45 -18.13 8.21
CA THR A 69 -26.46 -16.71 8.56
C THR A 69 -26.29 -16.53 10.07
N SER A 70 -25.08 -16.23 10.51
CA SER A 70 -24.93 -15.11 11.44
C SER A 70 -25.33 -13.88 10.64
N ASN A 71 -26.49 -13.30 10.95
CA ASN A 71 -26.69 -11.89 10.63
C ASN A 71 -25.55 -11.13 11.31
N ASP A 72 -24.59 -10.63 10.54
CA ASP A 72 -23.80 -9.51 11.04
C ASP A 72 -23.66 -8.44 9.96
N GLY A 73 -24.56 -7.45 10.05
CA GLY A 73 -24.31 -6.08 9.59
C GLY A 73 -23.22 -5.41 10.42
N GLY A 74 -22.21 -6.18 10.86
CA GLY A 74 -21.08 -5.73 11.65
C GLY A 74 -20.17 -4.86 10.81
N LEU A 75 -19.63 -3.83 11.45
CA LEU A 75 -18.74 -2.84 10.84
C LEU A 75 -17.47 -3.47 10.25
N PHE A 76 -16.99 -4.56 10.86
CA PHE A 76 -15.77 -5.26 10.46
C PHE A 76 -16.06 -6.45 9.56
N LYS A 77 -15.24 -6.60 8.52
CA LYS A 77 -15.24 -7.68 7.55
C LYS A 77 -13.88 -8.37 7.51
N SER A 78 -13.90 -9.67 7.23
CA SER A 78 -12.68 -10.45 7.05
C SER A 78 -12.03 -10.12 5.72
N ALA A 79 -10.70 -10.04 5.71
CA ALA A 79 -9.86 -9.88 4.55
C ALA A 79 -8.80 -10.98 4.49
N PHE A 80 -8.56 -11.53 3.31
CA PHE A 80 -7.50 -12.49 3.03
C PHE A 80 -6.77 -12.15 1.72
N GLY A 81 -5.45 -12.06 1.76
CA GLY A 81 -4.64 -11.64 0.61
C GLY A 81 -3.29 -11.12 1.06
N PHE A 82 -2.67 -10.22 0.31
CA PHE A 82 -1.37 -9.65 0.66
C PHE A 82 -1.32 -8.15 0.37
N PHE A 83 -0.48 -7.44 1.13
CA PHE A 83 -0.16 -6.05 0.83
C PHE A 83 0.94 -5.99 -0.22
N ILE A 84 0.73 -5.28 -1.32
CA ILE A 84 1.79 -5.01 -2.31
C ILE A 84 2.61 -3.77 -1.93
N SER A 85 2.06 -2.94 -1.04
CA SER A 85 2.66 -1.71 -0.56
C SER A 85 2.15 -1.40 0.83
N MET A 86 3.05 -1.07 1.74
CA MET A 86 2.75 -0.51 3.06
C MET A 86 3.70 0.66 3.35
N ASN A 87 3.14 1.87 3.44
CA ASN A 87 3.94 3.03 3.82
C ASN A 87 4.21 3.01 5.33
N GLU A 88 5.32 3.62 5.76
CA GLU A 88 5.55 3.90 7.17
C GLU A 88 4.37 4.67 7.79
N ALA A 89 4.09 4.41 9.06
CA ALA A 89 3.14 5.23 9.81
C ALA A 89 3.72 6.64 9.95
N ARG A 90 2.94 7.65 9.55
CA ARG A 90 3.33 9.06 9.64
C ARG A 90 2.47 9.78 10.65
N ASP A 91 3.08 10.56 11.52
CA ASP A 91 2.34 11.51 12.35
C ASP A 91 1.90 12.71 11.50
N MET A 92 0.64 12.65 11.04
CA MET A 92 0.05 13.77 10.30
C MET A 92 -0.14 15.00 11.18
N GLY A 93 -0.18 14.84 12.51
CA GLY A 93 -0.20 15.92 13.48
C GLY A 93 1.10 16.73 13.40
N ALA A 94 2.26 16.08 13.55
CA ALA A 94 3.57 16.71 13.39
C ALA A 94 3.73 17.37 12.02
N MET A 95 3.44 16.65 10.92
CA MET A 95 3.56 17.22 9.57
C MET A 95 2.70 18.47 9.38
N ASN A 96 1.48 18.48 9.92
CA ASN A 96 0.61 19.65 9.86
C ASN A 96 1.13 20.80 10.72
N ARG A 97 1.66 20.52 11.92
CA ARG A 97 2.29 21.54 12.76
C ARG A 97 3.48 22.17 12.05
N ASP A 98 4.41 21.38 11.54
CA ASP A 98 5.62 21.89 10.86
C ASP A 98 5.25 22.75 9.65
N ARG A 99 4.28 22.31 8.85
CA ARG A 99 3.77 23.10 7.73
C ARG A 99 3.16 24.42 8.20
N MET A 100 2.29 24.41 9.22
CA MET A 100 1.66 25.63 9.73
C MET A 100 2.67 26.58 10.38
N THR A 101 3.66 26.05 11.08
CA THR A 101 4.77 26.82 11.65
C THR A 101 5.58 27.48 10.55
N ASN A 102 5.95 26.76 9.49
CA ASN A 102 6.67 27.32 8.36
C ASN A 102 5.86 28.37 7.59
N GLU A 103 4.54 28.16 7.45
CA GLU A 103 3.64 29.17 6.89
C GLU A 103 3.59 30.44 7.77
N TYR A 104 3.49 30.28 9.09
CA TYR A 104 3.47 31.39 10.05
C TYR A 104 4.79 32.17 10.08
N ILE A 105 5.93 31.48 10.05
CA ILE A 105 7.26 32.11 10.00
C ILE A 105 7.42 32.93 8.72
N ARG A 106 6.89 32.43 7.60
CA ARG A 106 6.95 33.12 6.31
C ARG A 106 6.00 34.32 6.23
N ASP A 107 4.78 34.18 6.75
CA ASP A 107 3.75 35.22 6.75
C ASP A 107 2.80 35.04 7.95
N SER A 108 3.14 35.70 9.06
CA SER A 108 2.40 35.59 10.31
C SER A 108 1.00 36.19 10.22
N ASP A 109 0.89 37.32 9.52
CA ASP A 109 -0.35 38.09 9.43
C ASP A 109 -1.39 37.35 8.59
N MET A 110 -0.99 36.84 7.42
CA MET A 110 -1.90 36.05 6.58
C MET A 110 -2.32 34.77 7.29
N THR A 111 -1.39 34.06 7.92
CA THR A 111 -1.68 32.79 8.60
C THR A 111 -2.65 32.99 9.78
N TYR A 112 -2.46 34.06 10.56
CA TYR A 112 -3.36 34.45 11.63
C TYR A 112 -4.73 34.90 11.11
N ASN A 113 -4.76 35.80 10.12
CA ASN A 113 -6.00 36.36 9.55
C ASN A 113 -6.88 35.30 8.88
N LEU A 114 -6.28 34.25 8.32
CA LEU A 114 -7.00 33.09 7.78
C LEU A 114 -7.55 32.14 8.86
N GLY A 115 -7.33 32.41 10.14
CA GLY A 115 -7.78 31.57 11.26
C GLY A 115 -7.09 30.21 11.33
N ARG A 116 -5.90 30.07 10.72
CA ARG A 116 -5.14 28.79 10.69
C ARG A 116 -4.45 28.49 12.02
N VAL A 117 -4.13 29.53 12.78
CA VAL A 117 -3.45 29.42 14.07
C VAL A 117 -4.12 30.33 15.11
N ALA A 118 -4.05 29.91 16.38
CA ALA A 118 -4.21 30.79 17.52
C ALA A 118 -2.85 31.19 18.06
N ILE A 119 -2.72 32.41 18.56
CA ILE A 119 -1.52 32.94 19.23
C ILE A 119 -1.78 32.92 20.73
N PHE A 120 -0.84 32.39 21.49
CA PHE A 120 -0.87 32.35 22.94
C PHE A 120 0.33 33.15 23.46
N MET A 121 0.09 34.04 24.41
CA MET A 121 1.12 34.78 25.13
C MET A 121 0.95 34.54 26.62
N GLU A 122 2.06 34.40 27.35
CA GLU A 122 2.03 34.28 28.81
C GLU A 122 1.37 35.52 29.44
N ASP A 123 0.42 35.28 30.36
CA ASP A 123 -0.31 36.32 31.09
C ASP A 123 -0.54 35.87 32.53
N GLY A 124 0.35 36.27 33.44
CA GLY A 124 0.34 35.87 34.84
C GLY A 124 0.48 34.36 35.03
N ASP A 125 -0.51 33.73 35.66
CA ASP A 125 -0.55 32.28 35.90
C ASP A 125 -1.16 31.48 34.73
N GLY A 126 -1.42 32.12 33.59
CA GLY A 126 -2.07 31.51 32.43
C GLY A 126 -1.60 32.10 31.10
N TYR A 127 -2.46 32.01 30.10
CA TYR A 127 -2.18 32.45 28.74
C TYR A 127 -3.34 33.26 28.19
N GLU A 128 -3.03 34.37 27.52
CA GLU A 128 -3.97 35.06 26.65
C GLU A 128 -3.91 34.43 25.25
N ALA A 129 -5.02 33.80 24.86
CA ALA A 129 -5.20 33.17 23.55
C ALA A 129 -5.97 34.11 22.63
N ARG A 130 -5.41 34.41 21.45
CA ARG A 130 -6.04 35.19 20.39
C ARG A 130 -6.17 34.35 19.13
N MET A 131 -7.32 34.41 18.46
CA MET A 131 -7.53 33.72 17.18
C MET A 131 -8.52 34.48 16.32
N MET A 132 -8.36 34.36 15.00
CA MET A 132 -9.37 34.83 14.05
C MET A 132 -10.41 33.75 13.80
N ARG A 133 -11.69 34.08 13.94
CA ARG A 133 -12.81 33.18 13.68
C ARG A 133 -13.87 33.91 12.86
N SER A 134 -14.15 33.40 11.67
CA SER A 134 -15.15 33.97 10.76
C SER A 134 -14.95 35.47 10.49
N GLY A 135 -13.68 35.91 10.42
CA GLY A 135 -13.31 37.32 10.18
C GLY A 135 -13.25 38.20 11.43
N GLU A 136 -13.59 37.68 12.61
CA GLU A 136 -13.53 38.42 13.87
C GLU A 136 -12.42 37.88 14.78
N GLU A 137 -11.75 38.79 15.50
CA GLU A 137 -10.78 38.41 16.51
C GLU A 137 -11.49 37.97 17.80
N VAL A 138 -11.12 36.80 18.28
CA VAL A 138 -11.61 36.22 19.53
C VAL A 138 -10.44 36.11 20.51
N VAL A 139 -10.59 36.77 21.66
CA VAL A 139 -9.62 36.73 22.76
C VAL A 139 -10.18 35.92 23.93
N LYS A 140 -9.37 35.05 24.52
CA LYS A 140 -9.73 34.22 25.67
C LYS A 140 -8.54 34.06 26.61
N HIS A 141 -8.79 34.04 27.91
CA HIS A 141 -7.78 33.61 28.88
C HIS A 141 -7.90 32.10 29.12
N MET A 142 -6.77 31.42 29.11
CA MET A 142 -6.67 29.97 29.29
C MET A 142 -5.68 29.64 30.40
N SER A 143 -6.04 28.70 31.27
CA SER A 143 -5.14 28.22 32.34
C SER A 143 -4.08 27.24 31.85
N LYS A 144 -4.21 26.73 30.63
CA LYS A 144 -3.30 25.75 30.03
C LYS A 144 -3.11 26.02 28.54
N LEU A 145 -1.88 25.84 28.09
CA LEU A 145 -1.52 25.83 26.69
C LEU A 145 -1.90 24.47 26.06
N PRO A 146 -2.54 24.44 24.88
CA PRO A 146 -2.81 23.20 24.15
C PRO A 146 -1.53 22.40 23.86
N GLU A 147 -1.60 21.08 23.89
CA GLU A 147 -0.42 20.20 23.75
C GLU A 147 0.25 20.25 22.37
N ASN A 148 -0.48 20.70 21.34
CA ASN A 148 0.01 20.84 19.97
C ASN A 148 0.66 22.21 19.69
N ASN A 149 1.02 22.96 20.75
CA ASN A 149 1.66 24.26 20.62
C ASN A 149 3.08 24.17 20.04
N VAL A 150 3.51 25.27 19.45
CA VAL A 150 4.89 25.49 18.99
C VAL A 150 5.33 26.87 19.46
N GLU A 151 6.46 26.94 20.17
CA GLU A 151 7.08 28.20 20.54
C GLU A 151 7.74 28.83 19.30
N VAL A 152 7.38 30.06 18.99
CA VAL A 152 7.89 30.79 17.82
C VAL A 152 8.74 32.00 18.19
N ASP A 153 8.57 32.49 19.42
CA ASP A 153 9.38 33.53 20.04
C ASP A 153 9.27 33.36 21.56
N SER A 154 10.20 33.91 22.33
CA SER A 154 10.26 33.76 23.78
C SER A 154 8.93 34.11 24.44
N GLY A 155 8.22 33.11 24.97
CA GLY A 155 6.91 33.29 25.63
C GLY A 155 5.72 33.52 24.68
N LYS A 156 5.92 33.30 23.37
CA LYS A 156 4.89 33.36 22.33
C LYS A 156 4.75 32.00 21.66
N TYR A 157 3.56 31.44 21.75
CA TYR A 157 3.22 30.14 21.21
C TYR A 157 2.18 30.27 20.12
N ILE A 158 2.29 29.44 19.07
CA ILE A 158 1.23 29.24 18.10
C ILE A 158 0.60 27.86 18.30
N VAL A 159 -0.71 27.79 18.04
CA VAL A 159 -1.49 26.56 18.10
C VAL A 159 -2.25 26.41 16.79
N PRO A 160 -1.90 25.41 15.95
CA PRO A 160 -2.65 25.13 14.73
C PRO A 160 -4.09 24.72 15.00
N LEU A 161 -5.02 25.26 14.21
CA LEU A 161 -6.46 25.07 14.35
C LEU A 161 -7.05 24.29 13.16
N ASP A 162 -8.17 23.60 13.38
CA ASP A 162 -8.93 22.99 12.30
C ASP A 162 -9.72 24.05 11.52
N THR A 163 -9.33 24.26 10.26
CA THR A 163 -9.92 25.27 9.38
C THR A 163 -11.03 24.74 8.47
N ARG A 164 -11.45 23.47 8.62
CA ARG A 164 -12.48 22.89 7.76
C ARG A 164 -13.85 23.38 8.21
N GLU A 165 -14.37 24.39 7.53
CA GLU A 165 -15.68 24.94 7.81
C GLU A 165 -16.81 24.02 7.32
N GLY A 166 -17.87 23.89 8.13
CA GLY A 166 -19.07 23.14 7.77
C GLY A 166 -19.80 22.61 9.00
N ASP A 167 -21.13 22.47 8.90
CA ASP A 167 -21.99 22.01 10.00
C ASP A 167 -21.62 20.61 10.51
N TRP A 168 -21.00 19.81 9.65
CA TRP A 168 -20.50 18.48 9.97
C TRP A 168 -19.22 18.52 10.84
N ASN A 169 -18.46 19.62 10.85
CA ASN A 169 -17.22 19.74 11.59
C ASN A 169 -17.40 20.49 12.92
N LYS A 170 -17.70 19.75 13.98
CA LYS A 170 -17.76 20.28 15.35
C LYS A 170 -16.41 20.74 15.91
N ASN A 171 -15.32 20.52 15.19
CA ASN A 171 -13.96 20.89 15.58
C ASN A 171 -13.44 22.14 14.88
N TYR A 172 -14.23 22.77 13.99
CA TYR A 172 -13.83 24.01 13.34
C TYR A 172 -13.42 25.09 14.37
N GLY A 173 -12.22 25.64 14.20
CA GLY A 173 -11.60 26.61 15.09
C GLY A 173 -11.09 26.06 16.43
N LYS A 174 -11.04 24.73 16.59
CA LYS A 174 -10.39 24.08 17.75
C LYS A 174 -8.96 23.65 17.41
N PRO A 175 -8.09 23.51 18.43
CA PRO A 175 -6.75 22.96 18.22
C PRO A 175 -6.77 21.60 17.53
N LEU A 176 -5.84 21.42 16.59
CA LEU A 176 -5.56 20.10 16.01
C LEU A 176 -4.96 19.16 17.08
N PRO A 177 -5.14 17.84 16.94
CA PRO A 177 -4.49 16.89 17.84
C PRO A 177 -2.96 17.02 17.77
N LYS A 178 -2.28 16.76 18.89
CA LYS A 178 -0.82 16.72 18.95
C LYS A 178 -0.26 15.57 18.12
N GLU A 179 -0.91 14.42 18.09
CA GLU A 179 -0.46 13.31 17.26
C GLU A 179 -1.66 12.72 16.52
N GLU A 180 -1.49 12.46 15.22
CA GLU A 180 -2.47 11.79 14.40
C GLU A 180 -1.75 10.86 13.42
N TYR A 181 -1.37 9.68 13.93
CA TYR A 181 -0.75 8.66 13.10
C TYR A 181 -1.70 8.16 12.02
N ARG A 182 -1.16 8.08 10.80
CA ARG A 182 -1.81 7.43 9.66
C ARG A 182 -0.84 6.53 8.93
N ARG A 183 -1.33 5.35 8.57
CA ARG A 183 -0.65 4.39 7.69
C ARG A 183 -1.53 4.12 6.48
N SER A 184 -0.92 3.94 5.32
CA SER A 184 -1.63 3.64 4.08
C SER A 184 -0.90 2.59 3.27
N GLY A 185 -1.65 1.78 2.55
CA GLY A 185 -1.10 0.71 1.74
C GLY A 185 -2.03 0.34 0.58
N VAL A 186 -1.59 -0.62 -0.21
CA VAL A 186 -2.39 -1.24 -1.27
C VAL A 186 -2.44 -2.72 -0.99
N PHE A 187 -3.65 -3.26 -0.88
CA PHE A 187 -3.93 -4.65 -0.59
C PHE A 187 -4.55 -5.31 -1.83
N ILE A 188 -4.12 -6.52 -2.14
CA ILE A 188 -4.79 -7.36 -3.14
C ILE A 188 -5.29 -8.60 -2.42
N GLY A 189 -6.59 -8.86 -2.54
CA GLY A 189 -7.20 -9.98 -1.85
C GLY A 189 -8.71 -9.94 -1.83
N GLU A 190 -9.26 -10.94 -1.17
CA GLU A 190 -10.67 -11.07 -0.90
C GLU A 190 -11.04 -10.26 0.35
N VAL A 191 -12.00 -9.35 0.23
CA VAL A 191 -12.61 -8.62 1.34
C VAL A 191 -14.11 -8.86 1.25
N ASP A 192 -14.70 -9.41 2.32
CA ASP A 192 -16.14 -9.71 2.37
C ASP A 192 -16.64 -10.53 1.15
N GLY A 193 -15.84 -11.51 0.70
CA GLY A 193 -16.16 -12.34 -0.47
C GLY A 193 -15.83 -11.71 -1.83
N GLN A 194 -15.31 -10.48 -1.85
CA GLN A 194 -14.96 -9.78 -3.08
C GLN A 194 -13.44 -9.73 -3.27
N MET A 195 -12.94 -10.42 -4.30
CA MET A 195 -11.55 -10.31 -4.74
C MET A 195 -11.31 -8.95 -5.44
N GLY A 196 -10.20 -8.28 -5.15
CA GLY A 196 -9.86 -7.03 -5.80
C GLY A 196 -8.59 -6.35 -5.28
N LYS A 197 -8.30 -5.19 -5.88
CA LYS A 197 -7.37 -4.18 -5.36
C LYS A 197 -8.11 -3.29 -4.38
N TRP A 198 -7.50 -3.08 -3.21
CA TRP A 198 -8.06 -2.27 -2.13
C TRP A 198 -7.06 -1.24 -1.64
N ASP A 199 -7.46 0.03 -1.68
CA ASP A 199 -6.75 1.12 -1.03
C ASP A 199 -6.96 1.03 0.48
N PHE A 200 -5.88 0.76 1.23
CA PHE A 200 -5.92 0.60 2.67
C PHE A 200 -5.51 1.89 3.39
N SER A 201 -6.30 2.29 4.39
CA SER A 201 -5.98 3.41 5.29
C SER A 201 -6.23 3.01 6.74
N TYR A 202 -5.28 3.30 7.62
CA TYR A 202 -5.40 3.03 9.04
C TYR A 202 -4.95 4.24 9.85
N LYS A 203 -5.66 4.56 10.93
CA LYS A 203 -5.45 5.76 11.74
C LYS A 203 -5.35 5.40 13.22
N GLY A 204 -4.70 6.28 13.97
CA GLY A 204 -4.54 6.15 15.41
C GLY A 204 -3.29 5.35 15.78
N GLU A 205 -3.06 5.18 17.07
CA GLU A 205 -1.82 4.59 17.60
C GLU A 205 -1.59 3.15 17.12
N SER A 206 -2.65 2.34 17.04
CA SER A 206 -2.57 0.94 16.59
C SER A 206 -1.99 0.80 15.17
N CYS A 207 -2.11 1.84 14.33
CA CYS A 207 -1.55 1.81 12.99
C CYS A 207 -0.02 1.89 12.96
N VAL A 208 0.63 2.36 14.03
CA VAL A 208 2.10 2.39 14.14
C VAL A 208 2.64 0.96 14.20
N MET A 209 1.98 0.09 14.96
CA MET A 209 2.38 -1.30 15.17
C MET A 209 1.88 -2.26 14.07
N PHE A 210 1.02 -1.80 13.16
CA PHE A 210 0.47 -2.63 12.09
C PHE A 210 1.42 -2.71 10.90
N GLU A 211 2.42 -3.59 10.98
CA GLU A 211 3.51 -3.71 9.99
C GLU A 211 3.52 -5.07 9.29
N PRO A 212 2.48 -5.41 8.50
CA PRO A 212 2.51 -6.62 7.71
C PRO A 212 3.62 -6.51 6.65
N LYS A 213 4.39 -7.58 6.48
CA LYS A 213 5.35 -7.68 5.38
C LYS A 213 4.62 -7.66 4.03
N THR A 214 5.16 -6.91 3.08
CA THR A 214 4.58 -6.90 1.73
C THR A 214 4.78 -8.25 1.06
N PHE A 215 3.81 -8.65 0.24
CA PHE A 215 3.78 -9.92 -0.51
C PHE A 215 3.65 -11.20 0.34
N GLU A 216 3.47 -11.06 1.65
CA GLU A 216 3.09 -12.16 2.53
C GLU A 216 1.56 -12.24 2.66
N PHE A 217 1.02 -13.47 2.57
CA PHE A 217 -0.41 -13.69 2.70
C PHE A 217 -0.85 -13.56 4.16
N VAL A 218 -1.81 -12.69 4.41
CA VAL A 218 -2.34 -12.36 5.73
C VAL A 218 -3.86 -12.44 5.77
N HIS A 219 -4.36 -12.76 6.96
CA HIS A 219 -5.75 -12.61 7.37
C HIS A 219 -5.84 -11.39 8.30
N PHE A 220 -6.83 -10.54 8.14
CA PHE A 220 -7.10 -9.46 9.10
C PHE A 220 -8.54 -8.96 8.99
N SER A 221 -9.00 -8.25 10.02
CA SER A 221 -10.30 -7.56 10.02
C SER A 221 -10.15 -6.12 9.52
N CYS A 222 -11.02 -5.71 8.60
CA CYS A 222 -11.04 -4.35 8.06
C CYS A 222 -12.47 -3.82 7.95
N ILE A 223 -12.62 -2.53 7.69
CA ILE A 223 -13.88 -1.84 7.51
C ILE A 223 -13.95 -1.36 6.05
N PRO A 224 -14.77 -1.99 5.19
CA PRO A 224 -14.99 -1.50 3.83
C PRO A 224 -15.61 -0.10 3.84
N ASN A 225 -15.17 0.74 2.92
CA ASN A 225 -15.71 2.09 2.80
C ASN A 225 -17.00 2.09 1.99
N SER A 226 -18.12 2.42 2.64
CA SER A 226 -19.44 2.47 2.00
C SER A 226 -19.60 3.57 0.93
N PHE A 227 -18.73 4.59 0.95
CA PHE A 227 -18.77 5.72 0.01
C PHE A 227 -17.74 5.62 -1.11
N ARG A 228 -16.75 4.72 -0.99
CA ARG A 228 -15.67 4.56 -1.96
C ARG A 228 -15.39 3.08 -2.19
N ALA A 229 -15.93 2.56 -3.29
CA ALA A 229 -15.60 1.22 -3.76
C ALA A 229 -14.08 1.05 -3.92
N GLY A 230 -13.55 -0.13 -3.58
CA GLY A 230 -12.11 -0.39 -3.63
C GLY A 230 -11.30 0.28 -2.52
N ALA A 231 -11.94 0.81 -1.46
CA ALA A 231 -11.23 1.32 -0.29
C ALA A 231 -11.65 0.58 0.99
N ILE A 232 -10.66 0.25 1.81
CA ILE A 232 -10.83 -0.39 3.11
C ILE A 232 -10.07 0.40 4.17
N SER A 233 -10.51 0.28 5.42
CA SER A 233 -9.85 0.94 6.53
C SER A 233 -9.59 0.00 7.70
N GLY A 234 -8.46 0.21 8.39
CA GLY A 234 -8.23 -0.41 9.69
C GLY A 234 -9.07 0.29 10.76
N GLY A 235 -9.62 -0.49 11.69
CA GLY A 235 -10.43 0.01 12.80
C GLY A 235 -9.82 -0.36 14.15
N THR A 236 -9.45 0.67 14.92
CA THR A 236 -8.96 0.60 16.32
C THR A 236 -7.95 -0.54 16.51
N ASP A 237 -7.91 -1.22 17.66
CA ASP A 237 -7.04 -2.38 17.85
C ASP A 237 -7.51 -3.64 17.12
N THR A 238 -8.79 -3.70 16.73
CA THR A 238 -9.38 -4.91 16.11
C THR A 238 -8.64 -5.33 14.84
N THR A 239 -8.25 -4.37 13.99
CA THR A 239 -7.45 -4.66 12.79
C THR A 239 -6.06 -5.16 13.16
N LEU A 240 -5.40 -4.59 14.16
CA LEU A 240 -4.07 -5.00 14.62
C LEU A 240 -4.09 -6.40 15.22
N THR A 241 -4.99 -6.66 16.16
CA THR A 241 -5.02 -7.93 16.91
C THR A 241 -5.54 -9.11 16.08
N SER A 242 -6.18 -8.84 14.94
CA SER A 242 -6.65 -9.88 14.02
C SER A 242 -5.68 -10.19 12.89
N LEU A 243 -4.56 -9.47 12.78
CA LEU A 243 -3.53 -9.73 11.77
C LEU A 243 -2.85 -11.05 12.05
N VAL A 244 -2.96 -12.00 11.11
CA VAL A 244 -2.34 -13.32 11.20
C VAL A 244 -1.76 -13.68 9.84
N TYR A 245 -0.52 -14.16 9.79
CA TYR A 245 0.05 -14.68 8.56
C TYR A 245 -0.54 -16.05 8.24
N ASN A 246 -0.88 -16.27 6.98
CA ASN A 246 -1.42 -17.55 6.52
C ASN A 246 -0.40 -18.69 6.69
N SER A 247 0.91 -18.38 6.62
CA SER A 247 2.00 -19.31 6.90
C SER A 247 2.03 -19.81 8.35
N ASP A 248 1.48 -19.02 9.29
CA ASP A 248 1.50 -19.33 10.72
C ASP A 248 0.29 -20.17 11.12
N LEU A 249 -0.68 -20.34 10.22
CA LEU A 249 -1.86 -21.16 10.44
C LEU A 249 -1.57 -22.64 10.17
N PRO A 250 -2.08 -23.56 11.00
CA PRO A 250 -2.03 -25.00 10.71
C PRO A 250 -2.70 -25.31 9.36
N THR A 251 -2.09 -26.17 8.55
CA THR A 251 -2.60 -26.51 7.20
C THR A 251 -3.97 -27.19 7.20
N ASP A 252 -4.38 -27.77 8.33
CA ASP A 252 -5.68 -28.38 8.57
C ASP A 252 -6.73 -27.41 9.15
N SER A 253 -6.34 -26.16 9.43
CA SER A 253 -7.25 -25.11 9.89
C SER A 253 -8.23 -24.70 8.79
N GLU A 254 -9.50 -24.47 9.15
CA GLU A 254 -10.51 -23.94 8.22
C GLU A 254 -10.16 -22.54 7.68
N SER A 255 -9.34 -21.79 8.43
CA SER A 255 -8.85 -20.47 8.03
C SER A 255 -7.63 -20.53 7.12
N TYR A 256 -6.89 -21.64 7.10
CA TYR A 256 -5.73 -21.78 6.21
C TYR A 256 -6.18 -21.76 4.74
N ARG A 257 -5.41 -21.07 3.89
CA ARG A 257 -5.63 -21.00 2.46
C ARG A 257 -4.40 -21.52 1.73
N ASP A 258 -4.59 -22.47 0.82
CA ASP A 258 -3.52 -22.91 -0.06
C ASP A 258 -3.26 -21.85 -1.13
N VAL A 259 -2.08 -21.23 -1.06
CA VAL A 259 -1.63 -20.17 -1.96
C VAL A 259 -0.53 -20.63 -2.90
N SER A 260 -0.18 -21.93 -2.91
CA SER A 260 0.95 -22.48 -3.67
C SER A 260 0.83 -22.30 -5.19
N GLN A 261 -0.39 -22.12 -5.70
CA GLN A 261 -0.66 -21.91 -7.12
C GLN A 261 -0.81 -20.43 -7.49
N ILE A 262 -0.76 -19.52 -6.52
CA ILE A 262 -0.90 -18.09 -6.77
C ILE A 262 0.46 -17.53 -7.19
N LYS A 263 0.53 -17.02 -8.42
CA LYS A 263 1.68 -16.26 -8.91
C LYS A 263 1.46 -14.78 -8.65
N ILE A 264 2.43 -14.15 -7.99
CA ILE A 264 2.34 -12.74 -7.61
C ILE A 264 2.28 -11.88 -8.86
N GLU A 265 3.09 -12.18 -9.87
CA GLU A 265 3.19 -11.44 -11.13
C GLU A 265 1.86 -11.44 -11.88
N ASP A 266 1.21 -12.60 -12.01
CA ASP A 266 -0.11 -12.73 -12.64
C ASP A 266 -1.17 -11.92 -11.87
N THR A 267 -1.11 -11.97 -10.54
CA THR A 267 -2.02 -11.23 -9.66
C THR A 267 -1.81 -9.71 -9.79
N LEU A 268 -0.56 -9.25 -9.86
CA LEU A 268 -0.24 -7.84 -10.06
C LEU A 268 -0.71 -7.35 -11.44
N ALA A 269 -0.50 -8.15 -12.49
CA ALA A 269 -0.96 -7.81 -13.83
C ALA A 269 -2.50 -7.71 -13.90
N GLU A 270 -3.21 -8.63 -13.26
CA GLU A 270 -4.68 -8.65 -13.24
C GLU A 270 -5.27 -7.43 -12.51
N TYR A 271 -4.79 -7.12 -11.30
CA TYR A 271 -5.42 -6.13 -10.43
C TYR A 271 -4.76 -4.74 -10.48
N CYS A 272 -3.53 -4.65 -10.95
CA CYS A 272 -2.71 -3.43 -10.95
C CYS A 272 -2.08 -3.11 -12.31
N GLY A 273 -2.54 -3.69 -13.43
CA GLY A 273 -1.93 -3.45 -14.75
C GLY A 273 -1.78 -1.98 -15.15
N ASN A 274 -2.67 -1.08 -14.71
CA ASN A 274 -2.59 0.37 -14.95
C ASN A 274 -1.49 1.09 -14.14
N ASN A 275 -0.87 0.39 -13.20
CA ASN A 275 0.21 0.85 -12.34
C ASN A 275 1.54 0.17 -12.68
N THR A 276 1.56 -0.79 -13.60
CA THR A 276 2.77 -1.50 -14.03
C THR A 276 3.46 -0.74 -15.16
N CYS A 277 4.79 -0.58 -15.09
CA CYS A 277 5.59 -0.09 -16.20
C CYS A 277 6.98 -0.71 -16.20
N HIS A 278 7.62 -0.74 -17.38
CA HIS A 278 9.04 -1.08 -17.48
C HIS A 278 9.90 0.09 -16.99
N LEU A 279 11.10 -0.21 -16.47
CA LEU A 279 12.03 0.80 -15.97
C LEU A 279 12.39 1.86 -17.02
N VAL A 280 12.56 1.46 -18.29
CA VAL A 280 12.83 2.37 -19.41
C VAL A 280 11.72 3.41 -19.63
N GLU A 281 10.49 3.15 -19.14
CA GLU A 281 9.35 4.06 -19.27
C GLU A 281 9.06 4.85 -17.99
N ILE A 282 9.93 4.80 -16.97
CA ILE A 282 9.65 5.36 -15.65
C ILE A 282 9.39 6.88 -15.67
N ASP A 283 10.12 7.64 -16.50
CA ASP A 283 9.94 9.09 -16.64
C ASP A 283 8.60 9.44 -17.29
N ARG A 284 8.20 8.65 -18.30
CA ARG A 284 6.90 8.79 -18.96
C ARG A 284 5.78 8.43 -17.99
N TYR A 285 5.97 7.37 -17.20
CA TYR A 285 5.02 6.98 -16.16
C TYR A 285 4.87 8.08 -15.11
N HIS A 286 5.98 8.65 -14.62
CA HIS A 286 5.99 9.75 -13.65
C HIS A 286 5.11 10.91 -14.12
N SER A 287 5.36 11.39 -15.35
CA SER A 287 4.62 12.51 -15.95
C SER A 287 3.11 12.25 -15.99
N ASN A 288 2.70 11.02 -16.32
CA ASN A 288 1.29 10.64 -16.36
C ASN A 288 0.67 10.49 -14.96
N ALA A 289 1.42 9.90 -14.03
CA ALA A 289 0.97 9.61 -12.68
C ALA A 289 0.71 10.87 -11.85
N MET A 290 1.42 11.98 -12.12
CA MET A 290 1.25 13.25 -11.40
C MET A 290 -0.18 13.81 -11.44
N SER A 291 -0.96 13.46 -12.46
CA SER A 291 -2.37 13.86 -12.60
C SER A 291 -3.36 12.97 -11.84
N LYS A 292 -2.95 11.75 -11.46
CA LYS A 292 -3.84 10.75 -10.84
C LYS A 292 -4.20 11.14 -9.39
N PRO A 293 -5.26 10.57 -8.78
CA PRO A 293 -5.47 10.66 -7.34
C PRO A 293 -4.31 10.02 -6.56
N TYR A 294 -3.96 10.55 -5.38
CA TYR A 294 -2.80 10.09 -4.60
C TYR A 294 -2.74 8.58 -4.34
N SER A 295 -3.90 7.94 -4.15
CA SER A 295 -4.02 6.49 -3.97
C SER A 295 -3.57 5.68 -5.19
N ASP A 296 -3.69 6.23 -6.40
CA ASP A 296 -3.29 5.58 -7.65
C ASP A 296 -1.93 6.10 -8.17
N ARG A 297 -1.27 7.00 -7.45
CA ARG A 297 0.09 7.52 -7.77
C ARG A 297 1.20 6.57 -7.32
N PHE A 298 1.05 5.28 -7.57
CA PHE A 298 2.12 4.31 -7.35
C PHE A 298 2.48 3.63 -8.66
N VAL A 299 3.71 3.12 -8.73
CA VAL A 299 4.26 2.36 -9.83
C VAL A 299 4.65 0.97 -9.33
N ILE A 300 4.46 -0.02 -10.18
CA ILE A 300 4.99 -1.37 -10.05
C ILE A 300 5.96 -1.54 -11.21
N THR A 301 7.21 -1.86 -10.90
CA THR A 301 8.23 -2.11 -11.91
C THR A 301 9.17 -3.19 -11.41
N ASP A 302 9.84 -3.87 -12.32
CA ASP A 302 10.82 -4.88 -12.03
C ASP A 302 12.17 -4.52 -12.65
N GLY A 303 13.24 -4.99 -12.03
CA GLY A 303 14.59 -4.77 -12.53
C GLY A 303 15.65 -5.58 -11.79
N SER A 304 16.85 -5.59 -12.35
CA SER A 304 18.00 -6.22 -11.74
C SER A 304 18.71 -5.23 -10.80
N VAL A 305 19.04 -5.69 -9.61
CA VAL A 305 19.75 -4.88 -8.60
C VAL A 305 21.20 -4.72 -9.01
N THR A 306 21.63 -3.49 -9.24
CA THR A 306 23.01 -3.19 -9.67
C THR A 306 23.89 -2.68 -8.53
N SER A 307 23.30 -2.01 -7.53
CA SER A 307 24.02 -1.59 -6.33
C SER A 307 23.09 -1.48 -5.13
N ILE A 308 23.64 -1.72 -3.93
CA ILE A 308 22.95 -1.54 -2.66
C ILE A 308 23.84 -0.70 -1.73
N ASN A 309 23.30 0.38 -1.18
CA ASN A 309 23.88 1.15 -0.11
C ASN A 309 23.03 0.96 1.16
N MET A 310 23.59 0.21 2.11
CA MET A 310 22.95 -0.10 3.39
C MET A 310 23.13 1.00 4.44
N ASN A 311 23.94 2.03 4.18
CA ASN A 311 24.08 3.17 5.07
C ASN A 311 22.86 4.08 4.95
N PRO A 312 22.11 4.31 6.04
CA PRO A 312 20.95 5.19 6.00
C PRO A 312 21.33 6.63 5.64
N THR A 313 20.52 7.24 4.80
CA THR A 313 20.54 8.69 4.56
C THR A 313 20.05 9.45 5.80
N ALA A 314 20.14 10.79 5.79
CA ALA A 314 19.61 11.63 6.88
C ALA A 314 18.12 11.38 7.20
N ASN A 315 17.36 10.86 6.23
CA ASN A 315 15.95 10.53 6.38
C ASN A 315 15.72 9.03 6.69
N GLY A 316 16.76 8.27 7.04
CA GLY A 316 16.67 6.84 7.38
C GLY A 316 16.61 5.89 6.17
N ASN A 317 16.40 6.40 4.95
CA ASN A 317 16.31 5.55 3.76
C ASN A 317 17.68 4.95 3.40
N ARG A 318 17.66 3.69 2.99
CA ARG A 318 18.75 3.01 2.27
C ARG A 318 18.52 3.16 0.77
N ILE A 319 19.57 2.96 -0.02
CA ILE A 319 19.51 3.16 -1.47
C ILE A 319 19.74 1.83 -2.18
N VAL A 320 18.80 1.42 -3.01
CA VAL A 320 18.96 0.33 -3.98
C VAL A 320 18.84 0.94 -5.34
N ASN A 321 19.71 0.58 -6.27
CA ASN A 321 19.55 1.00 -7.65
C ASN A 321 19.19 -0.20 -8.53
N LEU A 322 18.26 0.03 -9.44
CA LEU A 322 17.76 -0.96 -10.38
C LEU A 322 18.15 -0.60 -11.80
N ASP A 323 18.38 -1.62 -12.60
CA ASP A 323 18.62 -1.46 -14.03
C ASP A 323 17.85 -2.50 -14.85
N ASP A 324 17.56 -2.13 -16.10
CA ASP A 324 17.11 -3.06 -17.14
C ASP A 324 18.35 -3.55 -17.92
N PHE A 325 18.36 -4.80 -18.36
CA PHE A 325 19.49 -5.36 -19.14
C PHE A 325 19.77 -4.59 -20.44
N ASN A 326 18.86 -3.70 -20.86
CA ASN A 326 18.96 -2.86 -22.06
C ASN A 326 19.51 -1.46 -21.81
N THR A 327 19.85 -1.07 -20.59
CA THR A 327 20.32 0.30 -20.34
C THR A 327 21.76 0.45 -20.83
N GLU A 328 21.98 1.42 -21.72
CA GLU A 328 23.30 1.76 -22.21
C GLU A 328 24.15 2.28 -21.04
N ILE A 329 25.34 1.68 -20.86
CA ILE A 329 26.33 2.17 -19.90
C ILE A 329 26.72 3.59 -20.36
N ASP A 330 26.44 4.59 -19.53
CA ASP A 330 26.93 5.95 -19.74
C ASP A 330 28.41 6.01 -19.35
N TRP A 331 29.27 6.00 -20.37
CA TRP A 331 30.73 6.07 -20.21
C TRP A 331 31.25 7.51 -20.04
N ASP A 332 30.40 8.52 -20.26
CA ASP A 332 30.79 9.94 -20.27
C ASP A 332 30.31 10.71 -19.01
N GLY A 333 29.54 10.08 -18.10
CA GLY A 333 29.12 10.61 -16.79
C GLY A 333 29.75 9.89 -15.58
N ASP A 334 29.25 10.17 -14.35
CA ASP A 334 29.67 9.52 -13.07
C ASP A 334 29.37 8.00 -13.00
N GLY A 335 29.12 7.35 -14.13
CA GLY A 335 29.18 5.88 -14.29
C GLY A 335 27.97 5.10 -13.81
N PHE A 336 26.79 5.72 -13.63
CA PHE A 336 25.61 5.01 -13.13
C PHE A 336 24.30 5.38 -13.84
N SER A 337 23.71 4.43 -14.58
CA SER A 337 22.51 4.60 -15.42
C SER A 337 21.23 3.98 -14.83
N GLY A 338 21.21 3.59 -13.55
CA GLY A 338 20.06 2.90 -12.94
C GLY A 338 19.00 3.83 -12.33
N THR A 339 17.78 3.32 -12.18
CA THR A 339 16.71 3.98 -11.41
C THR A 339 16.96 3.83 -9.91
N THR A 340 17.09 4.96 -9.21
CA THR A 340 17.28 5.00 -7.76
C THR A 340 16.00 4.67 -7.01
N CYS A 341 16.07 3.69 -6.12
CA CYS A 341 15.00 3.27 -5.22
C CYS A 341 15.38 3.60 -3.77
N TRP A 342 14.58 4.46 -3.13
CA TRP A 342 14.72 4.84 -1.73
C TRP A 342 13.96 3.84 -0.86
N ILE A 343 14.70 3.00 -0.15
CA ILE A 343 14.14 1.93 0.69
C ILE A 343 14.04 2.39 2.14
N PRO A 344 12.83 2.58 2.69
CA PRO A 344 12.65 2.96 4.09
C PRO A 344 13.14 1.86 5.05
N GLU A 345 13.32 2.21 6.33
CA GLU A 345 13.87 1.29 7.33
C GLU A 345 12.98 0.07 7.57
N ASN A 346 11.66 0.27 7.51
CA ASN A 346 10.66 -0.77 7.77
C ASN A 346 10.62 -1.88 6.70
N ILE A 347 11.27 -1.71 5.54
CA ILE A 347 11.34 -2.73 4.48
C ILE A 347 12.66 -3.49 4.60
N GLN A 348 12.61 -4.81 4.80
CA GLN A 348 13.83 -5.61 4.89
C GLN A 348 14.48 -5.78 3.51
N ILE A 349 15.82 -5.68 3.46
CA ILE A 349 16.62 -5.99 2.27
C ILE A 349 17.39 -7.28 2.56
N ASP A 350 16.87 -8.39 2.04
CA ASP A 350 17.39 -9.75 2.24
C ASP A 350 17.94 -10.38 0.93
N PHE A 351 18.22 -9.53 -0.05
CA PHE A 351 18.73 -9.88 -1.36
C PHE A 351 20.02 -9.12 -1.67
N GLY A 352 20.88 -9.68 -2.52
CA GLY A 352 22.15 -9.08 -2.92
C GLY A 352 22.12 -8.46 -4.32
N ILE A 353 23.26 -7.89 -4.72
CA ILE A 353 23.48 -7.39 -6.08
C ILE A 353 23.34 -8.53 -7.09
N GLY A 354 22.69 -8.25 -8.21
CA GLY A 354 22.35 -9.22 -9.25
C GLY A 354 21.01 -9.94 -9.04
N SER A 355 20.33 -9.70 -7.91
CA SER A 355 18.96 -10.18 -7.70
C SER A 355 17.99 -9.46 -8.64
N THR A 356 16.91 -10.13 -9.01
CA THR A 356 15.79 -9.49 -9.74
C THR A 356 14.65 -9.30 -8.77
N ILE A 357 14.14 -8.07 -8.68
CA ILE A 357 13.09 -7.69 -7.73
C ILE A 357 11.97 -6.91 -8.41
N ILE A 358 10.75 -7.06 -7.91
CA ILE A 358 9.64 -6.15 -8.16
C ILE A 358 9.66 -5.08 -7.06
N VAL A 359 9.59 -3.82 -7.47
CA VAL A 359 9.46 -2.66 -6.59
C VAL A 359 8.10 -2.02 -6.79
N VAL A 360 7.44 -1.75 -5.66
CA VAL A 360 6.22 -0.94 -5.59
C VAL A 360 6.53 0.33 -4.84
N GLY A 361 6.19 1.48 -5.42
CA GLY A 361 6.50 2.76 -4.79
C GLY A 361 5.91 3.95 -5.51
N ARG A 362 6.34 5.16 -5.13
CA ARG A 362 5.93 6.40 -5.80
C ARG A 362 7.13 7.03 -6.49
N THR A 363 6.96 7.32 -7.77
CA THR A 363 7.93 8.10 -8.54
C THR A 363 8.09 9.51 -7.97
N SER A 364 9.31 10.00 -7.90
CA SER A 364 9.68 11.36 -7.50
C SER A 364 10.80 11.88 -8.38
N GLN A 365 10.73 13.16 -8.73
CA GLN A 365 11.72 13.84 -9.54
C GLN A 365 12.03 15.19 -8.91
N SER A 366 13.31 15.52 -8.74
CA SER A 366 13.76 16.89 -8.46
C SER A 366 14.23 17.54 -9.76
N ALA A 367 14.27 18.87 -9.82
CA ALA A 367 14.54 19.63 -11.05
C ALA A 367 15.76 19.15 -11.85
N ASP A 368 16.80 18.67 -11.16
CA ASP A 368 18.09 18.28 -11.78
C ASP A 368 18.41 16.79 -11.72
N ASN A 369 17.49 15.93 -11.21
CA ASN A 369 17.76 14.49 -11.05
C ASN A 369 16.81 13.62 -11.90
N PRO A 370 17.27 12.43 -12.31
CA PRO A 370 16.40 11.44 -12.94
C PRO A 370 15.26 11.00 -12.01
N THR A 371 14.21 10.41 -12.59
CA THR A 371 13.10 9.88 -11.78
C THR A 371 13.60 8.78 -10.85
N SER A 372 13.26 8.90 -9.57
CA SER A 372 13.54 7.93 -8.52
C SER A 372 12.24 7.36 -7.96
N ILE A 373 12.31 6.26 -7.21
CA ILE A 373 11.15 5.58 -6.61
C ILE A 373 11.28 5.61 -5.10
N ASN A 374 10.31 6.21 -4.41
CA ASN A 374 10.13 6.04 -2.97
C ASN A 374 9.41 4.71 -2.73
N VAL A 375 10.14 3.71 -2.23
CA VAL A 375 9.65 2.34 -2.16
C VAL A 375 8.74 2.15 -0.96
N SER A 376 7.66 1.40 -1.19
CA SER A 376 6.68 1.01 -0.19
C SER A 376 6.38 -0.49 -0.20
N GLY A 377 6.95 -1.26 -1.14
CA GLY A 377 6.93 -2.72 -1.14
C GLY A 377 7.99 -3.31 -2.07
N ILE A 378 8.51 -4.48 -1.70
CA ILE A 378 9.50 -5.23 -2.49
C ILE A 378 9.11 -6.70 -2.53
N TYR A 379 9.20 -7.31 -3.70
CA TYR A 379 9.10 -8.75 -3.90
C TYR A 379 10.34 -9.26 -4.64
N VAL A 380 10.98 -10.31 -4.12
CA VAL A 380 12.20 -10.87 -4.73
C VAL A 380 11.82 -12.01 -5.68
N LEU A 381 12.13 -11.85 -6.97
CA LEU A 381 11.87 -12.85 -8.01
C LEU A 381 12.99 -13.89 -8.11
N ASP A 382 14.23 -13.41 -8.17
CA ASP A 382 15.45 -14.23 -8.16
C ASP A 382 16.42 -13.62 -7.15
N ASN A 383 16.77 -14.38 -6.11
CA ASN A 383 17.71 -13.92 -5.09
C ASN A 383 19.13 -14.35 -5.46
N ARG A 384 20.03 -13.38 -5.60
CA ARG A 384 21.47 -13.59 -5.79
C ARG A 384 22.26 -12.87 -4.69
N GLY A 385 23.16 -13.61 -4.06
CA GLY A 385 24.00 -13.12 -2.96
C GLY A 385 23.32 -13.23 -1.58
N GLY A 386 24.12 -13.09 -0.51
CA GLY A 386 23.60 -12.97 0.86
C GLY A 386 23.20 -11.53 1.19
N SER A 387 22.55 -11.32 2.33
CA SER A 387 22.18 -9.98 2.81
C SER A 387 23.42 -9.07 2.86
N PRO A 388 23.42 -7.92 2.15
CA PRO A 388 24.57 -7.02 2.13
C PRO A 388 24.84 -6.49 3.55
N GLU A 389 26.11 -6.56 3.97
CA GLU A 389 26.52 -6.06 5.28
C GLU A 389 26.62 -4.54 5.27
N GLN A 390 26.21 -3.91 6.37
CA GLN A 390 26.44 -2.49 6.59
C GLN A 390 27.94 -2.25 6.77
N ILE A 391 28.52 -1.40 5.92
CA ILE A 391 29.91 -1.00 6.07
C ILE A 391 29.95 0.04 7.19
N ALA A 392 30.64 -0.27 8.29
CA ALA A 392 30.89 0.70 9.35
C ALA A 392 31.64 1.90 8.76
N VAL A 393 30.98 3.06 8.75
CA VAL A 393 31.64 4.33 8.45
C VAL A 393 32.56 4.59 9.62
N VAL A 394 33.88 4.44 9.42
CA VAL A 394 34.85 5.01 10.34
C VAL A 394 34.77 6.51 10.08
N GLU A 395 34.16 7.27 10.99
CA GLU A 395 34.34 8.72 11.00
C GLU A 395 35.83 8.96 11.22
N GLU A 396 36.57 9.22 10.15
CA GLU A 396 37.85 9.91 10.28
C GLU A 396 37.52 11.29 10.82
N ASN A 397 37.73 11.45 12.12
CA ASN A 397 37.78 12.74 12.79
C ASN A 397 38.93 13.54 12.16
N GLU A 398 38.69 14.17 11.00
CA GLU A 398 39.53 15.23 10.48
C GLU A 398 39.28 16.51 11.30
N ASP A 399 39.66 16.47 12.58
CA ASP A 399 39.96 17.67 13.35
C ASP A 399 41.31 18.22 12.86
N TRP A 400 41.34 18.75 11.62
CA TRP A 400 42.52 19.41 11.05
C TRP A 400 42.70 20.85 11.58
N PHE A 401 41.93 21.25 12.60
CA PHE A 401 41.91 22.62 13.13
C PHE A 401 42.68 22.81 14.45
N PHE A 402 43.29 21.76 15.00
CA PHE A 402 44.19 21.86 16.15
C PHE A 402 45.46 21.02 15.93
N ASP A 403 46.33 21.50 15.04
CA ASP A 403 47.79 21.30 15.15
C ASP A 403 48.51 22.65 14.96
#